data_AF-A0A2Z3HC11-F1
#
_entry.id   AF-A0A2Z3HC11-F1
#
_cell.length_a   1.000
_cell.length_b   1.000
_cell.length_c   1.000
_cell.angle_alpha   90.00
_cell.angle_beta   90.00
_cell.angle_gamma   90.00
#
_symmetry.space_group_name_H-M   'P 1'
#
loop_
_entity.id
_entity.type
_entity.pdbx_description
1 polymer ?
#
loop_
_entity_poly.entity_id
_entity_poly.type
_entity_poly.pdbx_seq_one_letter_code
_entity_poly.pdbx_strand_id
1 'polypeptide(L)'
;MSSQPNQRADIEVSHDGDTVKLKAPDGGTALTAPEAQELAGRIFEAAARAGGDDPVENDWVRIPMQYLQVTAERLDFSGEGDENTVPAPNSDDPDGSTATVHCWIKDQTQNNALHITSGNIAEHGWFISEVIEHAPVKREDVESDYVEYYDKAVAESEVFLYEINEDNPEGADDA
;
A
#
# COMPACT_ATOMS: atom_id res chain seq x y z
N MET A 1 12.39 23.73 18.02
CA MET A 1 13.45 23.16 17.17
C MET A 1 13.84 21.83 17.78
N SER A 2 13.24 20.74 17.30
CA SER A 2 13.52 19.39 17.80
C SER A 2 14.62 18.79 16.94
N SER A 3 15.85 18.76 17.44
CA SER A 3 16.95 18.04 16.81
C SER A 3 16.69 16.54 17.00
N GLN A 4 16.45 15.80 15.92
CA GLN A 4 16.33 14.35 15.98
C GLN A 4 17.64 13.75 16.52
N PRO A 5 17.58 12.72 17.39
CA PRO A 5 18.71 12.26 18.21
C PRO A 5 19.90 11.66 17.42
N ASN A 6 19.78 11.50 16.10
CA ASN A 6 20.79 10.86 15.25
C ASN A 6 21.26 11.73 14.06
N GLN A 7 20.92 13.02 14.00
CA GLN A 7 21.41 13.89 12.93
C GLN A 7 22.90 14.19 13.11
N ARG A 8 23.74 13.53 12.30
CA ARG A 8 25.16 13.83 12.14
C ARG A 8 25.31 15.20 11.45
N ALA A 9 25.80 16.19 12.20
CA ALA A 9 25.97 17.57 11.74
C ALA A 9 27.08 17.77 10.70
N ASP A 10 27.97 16.77 10.53
CA ASP A 10 29.10 16.80 9.61
C ASP A 10 28.78 16.26 8.20
N ILE A 11 27.59 15.67 8.01
CA ILE A 11 27.09 15.24 6.70
C ILE A 11 25.87 16.06 6.34
N GLU A 12 25.99 16.85 5.28
CA GLU A 12 24.92 17.68 4.77
C GLU A 12 24.28 17.02 3.55
N VAL A 13 22.95 16.93 3.56
CA VAL A 13 22.14 16.49 2.43
C VAL A 13 21.21 17.65 2.11
N SER A 14 21.27 18.14 0.87
CA SER A 14 20.40 19.21 0.37
C SER A 14 20.00 18.92 -1.07
N HIS A 15 19.05 19.69 -1.59
CA HIS A 15 18.65 19.62 -2.99
C HIS A 15 18.60 21.02 -3.59
N ASP A 16 18.81 21.10 -4.90
CA ASP A 16 18.79 22.35 -5.68
C ASP A 16 18.26 22.01 -7.07
N GLY A 17 17.01 22.40 -7.34
CA GLY A 17 16.28 21.94 -8.53
C GLY A 17 16.16 20.41 -8.55
N ASP A 18 16.58 19.81 -9.67
CA ASP A 18 16.57 18.37 -9.96
C ASP A 18 17.79 17.62 -9.41
N THR A 19 18.64 18.28 -8.62
CA THR A 19 19.91 17.74 -8.16
C THR A 19 19.95 17.58 -6.65
N VAL A 20 20.40 16.40 -6.18
CA VAL A 20 20.74 16.14 -4.77
C VAL A 20 22.22 16.43 -4.52
N LYS A 21 22.51 17.23 -3.50
CA LYS A 21 23.87 17.56 -3.06
C LYS A 21 24.19 16.85 -1.75
N LEU A 22 25.30 16.13 -1.75
CA LEU A 22 25.85 15.41 -0.60
C LEU A 22 27.21 16.01 -0.26
N LYS A 23 27.35 16.51 0.98
CA LYS A 23 28.62 17.04 1.49
C LYS A 23 29.06 16.18 2.66
N ALA A 24 30.20 15.53 2.52
CA ALA A 24 30.85 14.74 3.56
C ALA A 24 32.23 15.33 3.88
N PRO A 25 32.81 15.03 5.04
CA PRO A 25 34.18 15.42 5.38
C PRO A 25 35.22 14.87 4.39
N ASP A 26 36.29 15.64 4.17
CA ASP A 26 37.42 15.20 3.35
C ASP A 26 38.02 13.89 3.91
N GLY A 27 38.13 12.88 3.04
CA GLY A 27 38.58 11.53 3.44
C GLY A 27 37.45 10.54 3.73
N GLY A 28 36.19 10.96 3.62
CA GLY A 28 35.02 10.12 3.87
C GLY A 28 34.67 10.03 5.36
N THR A 29 33.59 9.32 5.66
CA THR A 29 33.14 9.14 7.05
C THR A 29 32.73 7.69 7.29
N ALA A 30 33.03 7.19 8.48
CA ALA A 30 32.52 5.91 8.94
C ALA A 30 31.14 6.10 9.58
N LEU A 31 30.21 5.23 9.23
CA LEU A 31 28.84 5.20 9.73
C LEU A 31 28.58 3.86 10.40
N THR A 32 27.92 3.89 11.55
CA THR A 32 27.25 2.71 12.09
C THR A 32 26.04 2.35 11.22
N ALA A 33 25.52 1.13 11.35
CA ALA A 33 24.35 0.72 10.56
C ALA A 33 23.12 1.64 10.76
N PRO A 34 22.76 2.08 11.98
CA PRO A 34 21.66 3.04 12.17
C PRO A 34 21.93 4.43 11.54
N GLU A 35 23.16 4.93 11.60
CA GLU A 35 23.53 6.20 10.95
C GLU A 35 23.50 6.10 9.43
N ALA A 36 23.89 4.96 8.86
CA ALA A 36 23.79 4.71 7.42
C ALA A 36 22.33 4.66 6.95
N GLN A 37 21.43 4.05 7.74
CA GLN A 37 19.99 4.03 7.46
C GLN A 37 19.37 5.43 7.53
N GLU A 38 19.76 6.24 8.52
CA GLU A 38 19.32 7.63 8.63
C GLU A 38 19.77 8.48 7.42
N LEU A 39 21.04 8.36 7.03
CA LEU A 39 21.58 9.06 5.87
C LEU A 39 20.88 8.64 4.58
N ALA A 40 20.62 7.35 4.40
CA ALA A 40 19.88 6.83 3.26
C ALA A 40 18.47 7.43 3.18
N GLY A 41 17.77 7.55 4.32
CA GLY A 41 16.46 8.21 4.39
C GLY A 41 16.51 9.67 3.95
N ARG A 42 17.49 10.43 4.43
CA ARG A 42 17.69 11.85 4.04
C ARG A 42 18.02 12.02 2.56
N ILE A 43 18.85 11.14 2.00
CA ILE A 43 19.15 11.14 0.56
C ILE A 43 17.88 10.86 -0.25
N PHE A 44 17.08 9.89 0.20
CA PHE A 44 15.85 9.53 -0.47
C PHE A 44 14.83 10.67 -0.46
N GLU A 45 14.63 11.33 0.69
CA GLU A 45 13.78 12.51 0.81
C GLU A 45 14.26 13.66 -0.10
N ALA A 46 15.57 13.94 -0.12
CA ALA A 46 16.12 14.98 -0.99
C ALA A 46 15.94 14.64 -2.47
N ALA A 47 16.04 13.36 -2.85
CA ALA A 47 15.83 12.90 -4.21
C ALA A 47 14.37 13.03 -4.64
N ALA A 48 13.42 12.67 -3.78
CA ALA A 48 11.99 12.82 -4.06
C ALA A 48 11.61 14.30 -4.28
N ARG A 49 12.08 15.18 -3.38
CA ARG A 49 11.89 16.63 -3.53
C ARG A 49 12.50 17.19 -4.81
N ALA A 50 13.67 16.68 -5.20
CA ALA A 50 14.32 17.09 -6.45
C ALA A 50 13.58 16.57 -7.70
N GLY A 51 12.97 15.38 -7.59
CA GLY A 51 12.14 14.78 -8.63
C GLY A 51 10.79 15.48 -8.85
N GLY A 52 10.44 16.43 -7.99
CA GLY A 52 9.18 17.16 -8.06
C GLY A 52 8.02 16.51 -7.30
N ASP A 53 8.30 15.51 -6.45
CA ASP A 53 7.30 14.95 -5.54
C ASP A 53 6.93 15.99 -4.47
N ASP A 54 5.64 16.11 -4.16
CA ASP A 54 5.14 17.16 -3.25
C ASP A 54 5.58 16.87 -1.80
N PRO A 55 6.46 17.71 -1.18
CA PRO A 55 6.92 17.61 0.22
C PRO A 55 5.79 17.48 1.25
N VAL A 56 4.58 17.93 0.91
CA VAL A 56 3.40 17.89 1.77
C VAL A 56 2.73 16.51 1.76
N GLU A 57 2.71 15.82 0.61
CA GLU A 57 2.05 14.52 0.46
C GLU A 57 2.90 13.37 1.00
N ASN A 58 4.24 13.50 1.01
CA ASN A 58 5.17 12.49 1.54
C ASN A 58 5.04 11.12 0.84
N ASP A 59 4.69 11.11 -0.44
CA ASP A 59 4.49 9.91 -1.27
C ASP A 59 5.73 9.00 -1.40
N TRP A 60 6.91 9.45 -0.96
CA TRP A 60 8.14 8.66 -0.91
C TRP A 60 8.41 8.05 0.48
N VAL A 61 7.67 8.42 1.52
CA VAL A 61 7.88 7.85 2.85
C VAL A 61 7.33 6.43 2.90
N ARG A 62 8.17 5.48 3.32
CA ARG A 62 7.72 4.11 3.60
C ARG A 62 6.92 4.10 4.89
N ILE A 63 5.70 3.60 4.80
CA ILE A 63 4.78 3.44 5.92
C ILE A 63 4.90 2.00 6.43
N PRO A 64 5.16 1.76 7.73
CA PRO A 64 5.40 0.41 8.26
C PRO A 64 4.28 -0.59 7.95
N MET A 65 3.03 -0.16 8.08
CA MET A 65 1.86 -0.91 7.64
C MET A 65 0.80 0.06 7.16
N GLN A 66 0.26 -0.21 5.98
CA GLN A 66 -0.85 0.53 5.38
C GLN A 66 -2.06 -0.37 5.31
N TYR A 67 -3.23 0.22 5.55
CA TYR A 67 -4.52 -0.40 5.30
C TYR A 67 -5.19 0.32 4.12
N LEU A 68 -5.68 -0.46 3.17
CA LEU A 68 -6.50 0.02 2.07
C LEU A 68 -7.82 -0.74 2.08
N GLN A 69 -8.93 -0.02 2.05
CA GLN A 69 -10.24 -0.58 1.81
C GLN A 69 -10.72 -0.08 0.44
N VAL A 70 -11.05 -0.99 -0.45
CA VAL A 70 -11.50 -0.67 -1.80
C VAL A 70 -12.74 -1.45 -2.16
N THR A 71 -13.58 -0.88 -3.02
CA THR A 71 -14.60 -1.64 -3.74
C THR A 71 -13.98 -2.13 -5.04
N ALA A 72 -14.14 -3.42 -5.30
CA ALA A 72 -13.72 -4.06 -6.54
C ALA A 72 -14.92 -4.66 -7.26
N GLU A 73 -14.91 -4.58 -8.58
CA GLU A 73 -15.92 -5.13 -9.47
C GLU A 73 -15.28 -6.18 -10.38
N ARG A 74 -16.00 -7.26 -10.66
CA ARG A 74 -15.54 -8.25 -11.63
C ARG A 74 -15.91 -7.80 -13.03
N LEU A 75 -14.96 -7.80 -13.95
CA LEU A 75 -15.28 -7.66 -15.37
C LEU A 75 -15.72 -9.02 -15.89
N ASP A 76 -17.04 -9.24 -15.96
CA ASP A 76 -17.59 -10.37 -16.70
C ASP A 76 -17.38 -10.15 -18.20
N PHE A 77 -16.24 -10.65 -18.70
CA PHE A 77 -15.98 -10.79 -20.14
C PHE A 77 -16.56 -12.09 -20.71
N SER A 78 -17.15 -12.94 -19.87
CA SER A 78 -17.87 -14.14 -20.30
C SER A 78 -19.19 -13.74 -20.94
N GLY A 79 -19.33 -13.99 -22.24
CA GLY A 79 -20.66 -14.06 -22.85
C GLY A 79 -21.51 -15.10 -22.13
N GLU A 80 -22.83 -14.88 -22.08
CA GLU A 80 -23.81 -15.73 -21.38
C GLU A 80 -23.42 -17.23 -21.39
N GLY A 81 -23.05 -17.76 -20.23
CA GLY A 81 -22.89 -19.20 -19.99
C GLY A 81 -21.48 -19.81 -20.03
N ASP A 82 -20.42 -19.06 -19.71
CA ASP A 82 -19.08 -19.65 -19.53
C ASP A 82 -18.85 -20.15 -18.08
N GLU A 83 -18.65 -21.45 -17.91
CA GLU A 83 -18.37 -22.15 -16.64
C GLU A 83 -16.97 -21.83 -16.05
N ASN A 84 -16.29 -20.80 -16.56
CA ASN A 84 -14.94 -20.37 -16.16
C ASN A 84 -14.94 -19.08 -15.32
N THR A 85 -16.00 -18.80 -14.58
CA THR A 85 -15.96 -17.80 -13.52
C THR A 85 -14.98 -18.25 -12.44
N VAL A 86 -13.82 -17.60 -12.39
CA VAL A 86 -12.83 -17.83 -11.33
C VAL A 86 -13.43 -17.24 -10.05
N PRO A 87 -13.68 -18.06 -9.01
CA PRO A 87 -14.15 -17.53 -7.74
C PRO A 87 -13.07 -16.62 -7.15
N ALA A 88 -13.49 -15.63 -6.35
CA ALA A 88 -12.55 -14.82 -5.60
C ALA A 88 -11.64 -15.74 -4.76
N PRO A 89 -10.36 -15.39 -4.53
CA PRO A 89 -9.38 -16.29 -3.92
C PRO A 89 -9.75 -16.82 -2.52
N ASN A 90 -10.76 -16.24 -1.87
CA ASN A 90 -11.30 -16.66 -0.57
C ASN A 90 -12.82 -16.97 -0.59
N SER A 91 -13.44 -17.14 -1.76
CA SER A 91 -14.87 -17.48 -1.91
C SER A 91 -15.03 -18.87 -2.50
N ASP A 92 -15.94 -19.67 -1.95
CA ASP A 92 -16.39 -20.92 -2.57
C ASP A 92 -17.49 -20.68 -3.63
N ASP A 93 -18.03 -19.45 -3.70
CA ASP A 93 -19.16 -19.08 -4.57
C ASP A 93 -18.74 -18.07 -5.66
N PRO A 94 -18.97 -18.37 -6.95
CA PRO A 94 -18.56 -17.53 -8.08
C PRO A 94 -19.55 -16.40 -8.44
N ASP A 95 -20.64 -16.20 -7.69
CA ASP A 95 -21.79 -15.39 -8.14
C ASP A 95 -21.76 -13.90 -7.73
N GLY A 96 -20.74 -13.45 -7.00
CA GLY A 96 -20.58 -12.03 -6.67
C GLY A 96 -20.00 -11.19 -7.81
N SER A 97 -20.67 -10.09 -8.16
CA SER A 97 -20.18 -9.09 -9.14
C SER A 97 -19.36 -7.96 -8.49
N THR A 98 -19.51 -7.77 -7.18
CA THR A 98 -18.82 -6.75 -6.38
C THR A 98 -18.20 -7.36 -5.12
N ALA A 99 -17.08 -6.79 -4.68
CA ALA A 99 -16.39 -7.18 -3.46
C ALA A 99 -15.89 -5.94 -2.72
N THR A 100 -15.88 -6.00 -1.39
CA THR A 100 -15.05 -5.11 -0.57
C THR A 100 -13.72 -5.82 -0.35
N VAL A 101 -12.62 -5.18 -0.73
CA VAL A 101 -11.28 -5.74 -0.57
C VAL A 101 -10.52 -4.97 0.50
N HIS A 102 -10.12 -5.69 1.53
CA HIS A 102 -9.31 -5.19 2.63
C HIS A 102 -7.85 -5.60 2.41
N CYS A 103 -6.96 -4.62 2.32
CA CYS A 103 -5.56 -4.84 1.99
C CYS A 103 -4.66 -4.33 3.11
N TRP A 104 -3.72 -5.17 3.55
CA TRP A 104 -2.66 -4.78 4.48
C TRP A 104 -1.32 -4.87 3.77
N ILE A 105 -0.63 -3.74 3.61
CA ILE A 105 0.62 -3.64 2.82
C ILE A 105 1.73 -3.09 3.70
N LYS A 106 2.81 -3.86 3.86
CA LYS A 106 3.92 -3.56 4.77
C LYS A 106 5.08 -2.84 4.09
N ASP A 107 5.63 -1.83 4.78
CA ASP A 107 6.88 -1.13 4.42
C ASP A 107 6.93 -0.55 2.99
N GLN A 108 5.76 -0.15 2.45
CA GLN A 108 5.63 0.48 1.13
C GLN A 108 5.36 1.98 1.24
N THR A 109 5.56 2.68 0.13
CA THR A 109 5.04 4.05 0.00
C THR A 109 3.55 4.04 -0.31
N GLN A 110 2.90 5.20 -0.20
CA GLN A 110 1.46 5.33 -0.46
C GLN A 110 1.09 4.93 -1.90
N ASN A 111 1.77 5.54 -2.89
CA ASN A 111 1.55 5.22 -4.30
C ASN A 111 1.87 3.76 -4.63
N ASN A 112 2.95 3.20 -4.05
CA ASN A 112 3.30 1.81 -4.35
C ASN A 112 2.30 0.82 -3.76
N ALA A 113 1.69 1.12 -2.60
CA ALA A 113 0.64 0.28 -2.04
C ALA A 113 -0.60 0.24 -2.94
N LEU A 114 -1.03 1.39 -3.49
CA LEU A 114 -2.12 1.44 -4.48
C LEU A 114 -1.81 0.62 -5.73
N HIS A 115 -0.58 0.68 -6.24
CA HIS A 115 -0.15 -0.13 -7.38
C HIS A 115 -0.15 -1.63 -7.08
N ILE A 116 0.34 -2.04 -5.92
CA ILE A 116 0.32 -3.43 -5.47
C ILE A 116 -1.13 -3.93 -5.36
N THR A 117 -2.00 -3.16 -4.70
CA THR A 117 -3.42 -3.48 -4.56
C THR A 117 -4.11 -3.61 -5.92
N SER A 118 -3.90 -2.63 -6.81
CA SER A 118 -4.48 -2.67 -8.16
C SER A 118 -3.98 -3.87 -8.96
N GLY A 119 -2.69 -4.19 -8.85
CA GLY A 119 -2.08 -5.34 -9.52
C GLY A 119 -2.66 -6.67 -9.05
N ASN A 120 -2.73 -6.89 -7.73
CA ASN A 120 -3.28 -8.11 -7.16
C ASN A 120 -4.75 -8.31 -7.55
N ILE A 121 -5.57 -7.27 -7.43
CA ILE A 121 -6.99 -7.31 -7.79
C ILE A 121 -7.17 -7.62 -9.28
N ALA A 122 -6.37 -6.99 -10.15
CA ALA A 122 -6.40 -7.23 -11.59
C ALA A 122 -5.95 -8.65 -11.98
N GLU A 123 -4.94 -9.21 -11.30
CA GLU A 123 -4.49 -10.60 -11.52
C GLU A 123 -5.60 -11.62 -11.23
N HIS A 124 -6.56 -11.27 -10.38
CA HIS A 124 -7.71 -12.11 -10.06
C HIS A 124 -8.95 -11.81 -10.92
N GLY A 125 -8.84 -10.95 -11.94
CA GLY A 125 -9.94 -10.63 -12.86
C GLY A 125 -10.90 -9.55 -12.37
N TRP A 126 -10.53 -8.82 -11.32
CA TRP A 126 -11.31 -7.72 -10.75
C TRP A 126 -10.67 -6.38 -11.11
N PHE A 127 -11.41 -5.28 -10.94
CA PHE A 127 -10.86 -3.93 -11.00
C PHE A 127 -11.36 -3.10 -9.83
N ILE A 128 -10.55 -2.15 -9.37
CA ILE A 128 -10.95 -1.22 -8.32
C ILE A 128 -11.92 -0.20 -8.93
N SER A 129 -13.15 -0.15 -8.40
CA SER A 129 -14.13 0.88 -8.77
C SER A 129 -14.06 2.09 -7.83
N GLU A 130 -13.75 1.88 -6.55
CA GLU A 130 -13.64 2.94 -5.55
C GLU A 130 -12.58 2.64 -4.49
N VAL A 131 -11.86 3.67 -4.03
CA VAL A 131 -11.00 3.59 -2.84
C VAL A 131 -11.75 4.23 -1.67
N ILE A 132 -12.14 3.41 -0.69
CA ILE A 132 -12.93 3.82 0.48
C ILE A 132 -12.00 4.40 1.55
N GLU A 133 -10.90 3.71 1.83
CA GLU A 133 -9.94 4.11 2.85
C GLU A 133 -8.51 3.81 2.39
N HIS A 134 -7.60 4.73 2.73
CA HIS A 134 -6.17 4.50 2.62
C HIS A 134 -5.47 5.21 3.79
N ALA A 135 -4.99 4.44 4.76
CA ALA A 135 -4.40 4.99 5.97
C ALA A 135 -3.21 4.17 6.48
N PRO A 136 -2.25 4.82 7.16
CA PRO A 136 -1.29 4.10 8.00
C PRO A 136 -2.04 3.44 9.16
N VAL A 137 -1.70 2.19 9.48
CA VAL A 137 -2.36 1.45 10.56
C VAL A 137 -1.32 0.84 11.51
N LYS A 138 -1.63 0.79 12.80
CA LYS A 138 -0.89 0.03 13.78
C LYS A 138 -1.75 -1.11 14.31
N ARG A 139 -1.09 -2.16 14.77
CA ARG A 139 -1.76 -3.34 15.36
C ARG A 139 -2.83 -3.00 16.41
N GLU A 140 -2.59 -2.00 17.25
CA GLU A 140 -3.51 -1.60 18.33
C GLU A 140 -4.79 -0.89 17.84
N ASP A 141 -4.77 -0.41 16.60
CA ASP A 141 -5.87 0.31 15.96
C ASP A 141 -6.71 -0.61 15.05
N VAL A 142 -6.30 -1.88 14.88
CA VAL A 142 -7.01 -2.87 14.04
C VAL A 142 -8.17 -3.48 14.81
N GLU A 143 -9.35 -3.55 14.20
CA GLU A 143 -10.53 -4.21 14.76
C GLU A 143 -10.26 -5.70 15.04
N SER A 144 -10.90 -6.26 16.06
CA SER A 144 -10.62 -7.62 16.56
C SER A 144 -10.66 -8.69 15.48
N ASP A 145 -11.58 -8.54 14.54
CA ASP A 145 -11.89 -9.53 13.51
C ASP A 145 -10.84 -9.49 12.38
N TYR A 146 -10.06 -8.41 12.29
CA TYR A 146 -9.03 -8.22 11.28
C TYR A 146 -7.59 -8.38 11.80
N VAL A 147 -7.41 -8.60 13.10
CA VAL A 147 -6.09 -8.73 13.75
C VAL A 147 -5.23 -9.83 13.12
N GLU A 148 -5.85 -10.95 12.71
CA GLU A 148 -5.12 -12.07 12.10
C GLU A 148 -4.56 -11.73 10.72
N TYR A 149 -5.27 -10.94 9.92
CA TYR A 149 -4.83 -10.50 8.59
C TYR A 149 -3.70 -9.50 8.70
N TYR A 150 -3.76 -8.59 9.69
CA TYR A 150 -2.63 -7.72 10.02
C TYR A 150 -1.39 -8.55 10.39
N ASP A 151 -1.53 -9.54 11.28
CA ASP A 151 -0.39 -10.39 11.69
C ASP A 151 0.20 -11.15 10.51
N LYS A 152 -0.66 -11.67 9.64
CA LYS A 152 -0.25 -12.36 8.44
C LYS A 152 0.50 -11.41 7.50
N ALA A 153 0.05 -10.16 7.32
CA ALA A 153 0.76 -9.15 6.53
C ALA A 153 2.11 -8.75 7.14
N VAL A 154 2.25 -8.78 8.47
CA VAL A 154 3.56 -8.57 9.12
C VAL A 154 4.58 -9.64 8.68
N ALA A 155 4.13 -10.89 8.49
CA ALA A 155 4.96 -12.02 8.07
C ALA A 155 5.13 -12.12 6.55
N GLU A 156 4.06 -11.94 5.78
CA GLU A 156 3.99 -12.17 4.33
C GLU A 156 4.19 -10.89 3.51
N SER A 157 4.32 -9.74 4.18
CA SER A 157 4.45 -8.39 3.61
C SER A 157 3.18 -7.80 3.00
N GLU A 158 2.26 -8.65 2.54
CA GLU A 158 0.97 -8.22 1.99
C GLU A 158 -0.11 -9.28 2.20
N VAL A 159 -1.33 -8.83 2.49
CA VAL A 159 -2.52 -9.68 2.62
C VAL A 159 -3.73 -8.98 2.02
N PHE A 160 -4.54 -9.74 1.30
CA PHE A 160 -5.77 -9.31 0.67
C PHE A 160 -6.93 -10.20 1.15
N LEU A 161 -7.93 -9.59 1.76
CA LEU A 161 -9.18 -10.22 2.13
C LEU A 161 -10.28 -9.69 1.20
N TYR A 162 -10.93 -10.59 0.48
CA TYR A 162 -12.03 -10.28 -0.42
C TYR A 162 -13.33 -10.68 0.28
N GLU A 163 -14.13 -9.70 0.66
CA GLU A 163 -15.48 -9.87 1.17
C GLU A 163 -16.46 -9.68 0.01
N ILE A 164 -16.95 -10.80 -0.54
CA ILE A 164 -17.85 -10.78 -1.69
C ILE A 164 -19.24 -10.35 -1.25
N ASN A 165 -19.78 -9.32 -1.88
CA ASN A 165 -21.17 -8.94 -1.65
C ASN A 165 -22.05 -9.87 -2.49
N GLU A 166 -22.77 -10.77 -1.82
CA GLU A 166 -23.84 -11.54 -2.44
C GLU A 166 -25.00 -10.58 -2.72
N ASP A 167 -25.00 -9.91 -3.87
CA ASP A 167 -26.24 -9.37 -4.42
C ASP A 167 -27.14 -10.57 -4.72
N ASN A 168 -28.03 -10.92 -3.79
CA ASN A 168 -29.05 -11.95 -3.99
C ASN A 168 -30.09 -11.43 -5.00
N PRO A 169 -30.11 -11.89 -6.26
CA PRO A 169 -31.05 -11.39 -7.24
C PRO A 169 -32.15 -12.46 -7.42
N GLU A 170 -33.03 -12.69 -6.43
CA GLU A 170 -34.32 -13.38 -6.63
C GLU A 170 -35.18 -13.38 -5.33
N GLY A 171 -36.46 -12.96 -5.30
CA GLY A 171 -37.39 -12.71 -6.39
C GLY A 171 -38.46 -11.66 -6.05
N ALA A 172 -38.57 -10.69 -6.95
CA ALA A 172 -39.81 -10.00 -7.27
C ALA A 172 -40.48 -10.79 -8.42
N ASP A 173 -41.34 -11.75 -8.08
CA ASP A 173 -42.66 -11.98 -8.69
C ASP A 173 -43.21 -13.33 -8.21
N ASP A 174 -44.38 -13.30 -7.58
CA ASP A 174 -45.50 -14.06 -8.11
C ASP A 174 -46.81 -13.32 -7.75
N ALA A 175 -47.66 -13.24 -8.77
CA ALA A 175 -48.87 -12.43 -8.92
C ALA A 175 -50.03 -12.71 -7.93
#